data_AF-A0A8J6WPE1-F1
#
_entry.id   AF-A0A8J6WPE1-F1
#
_cell.length_a   1.000
_cell.length_b   1.000
_cell.length_c   1.000
_cell.angle_alpha   90.00
_cell.angle_beta   90.00
_cell.angle_gamma   90.00
#
_symmetry.space_group_name_H-M   'P 1'
#
loop_
_entity.id
_entity.type
_entity.pdbx_description
1 polymer ?
#
loop_
_entity_poly.entity_id
_entity_poly.type
_entity_poly.pdbx_seq_one_letter_code
_entity_poly.pdbx_strand_id
1 'polypeptide(L)'
;MKKNKSITEQRHHARVSAPALAIIDNYSYSIENWSIGGFKVTGFNQTVKTGDCFPIQLHLNLHKGGKESTNIQISTLVEVIWLSAREGELGAQFLNLTKLEKDLLQSAIDKIDKGELTLVDQGAQLSEPNFGSPQSAPNSSPAWQRLRSKRVLYTLIYLMIGGVLGFFTLRAVHNSLVNLQIRSAIVAKPTGPVVAPVESVVAKEQGVLDEFYVYEGMSVKPGQPLFSTKNDELAERDIDALNREIQSSRIELAEAQAALREAELLKQQESEKLESYKTISQAELDSAQAEVTAETAQYQIEKDNLERFATLLGEGAVSQQAFDAAKSKFADAEAKLREAQSQYKVAQISVASAQKGNFYDGDSLVSDLPRRSAEVEKQRQLAQIALQKVNESERMLNQRMQALQISQPQRQYLQQPSPNQPLFSQKAFSVVYKAPFPGSILKVTKLAGNPVRPRETVMVLQREQAPPMIDAYLTPKQAEEIIVGSPATALIPAVNKEYQARVAKIDQAAPTSDSANIPSTLGSEMRSVYVQLALDNLSPEDSSRLVAAKGMPVILSVPKQTNIFNRLAFWLK
;
A
#
# COMPACT_ATOMS: atom_id res chain seq x y z
N MET A 1 48.20 -15.86 -13.59
CA MET A 1 47.35 -15.19 -14.60
C MET A 1 45.96 -15.82 -14.58
N LYS A 2 45.02 -15.31 -13.77
CA LYS A 2 43.60 -15.68 -13.86
C LYS A 2 42.91 -14.58 -14.67
N LYS A 3 42.45 -14.92 -15.89
CA LYS A 3 41.65 -14.03 -16.74
C LYS A 3 40.29 -13.82 -16.08
N ASN A 4 40.04 -12.60 -15.61
CA ASN A 4 38.68 -12.16 -15.25
C ASN A 4 37.85 -12.12 -16.53
N LYS A 5 36.85 -13.00 -16.57
CA LYS A 5 35.80 -13.02 -17.60
C LYS A 5 34.84 -11.89 -17.28
N SER A 6 35.00 -10.74 -17.95
CA SER A 6 34.03 -9.64 -17.90
C SER A 6 32.72 -10.14 -18.51
N ILE A 7 31.74 -10.45 -17.67
CA ILE A 7 30.37 -10.72 -18.11
C ILE A 7 29.79 -9.35 -18.45
N THR A 8 29.74 -9.03 -19.74
CA THR A 8 28.98 -7.89 -20.24
C THR A 8 27.50 -8.29 -20.15
N GLU A 9 26.90 -8.12 -18.97
CA GLU A 9 25.46 -8.25 -18.81
C GLU A 9 24.77 -7.26 -19.75
N GLN A 10 24.02 -7.83 -20.69
CA GLN A 10 23.20 -7.09 -21.64
C GLN A 10 22.13 -6.34 -20.83
N ARG A 11 22.25 -5.02 -20.74
CA ARG A 11 21.39 -4.18 -19.91
C ARG A 11 19.95 -4.26 -20.41
N HIS A 12 19.02 -4.68 -19.55
CA HIS A 12 17.62 -4.94 -19.89
C HIS A 12 16.74 -3.69 -20.09
N HIS A 13 17.18 -2.50 -19.68
CA HIS A 13 16.37 -1.28 -19.73
C HIS A 13 17.12 -0.11 -20.38
N ALA A 14 16.41 0.62 -21.24
CA ALA A 14 16.87 1.88 -21.80
C ALA A 14 17.13 2.89 -20.66
N ARG A 15 18.23 3.63 -20.78
CA ARG A 15 18.62 4.69 -19.84
C ARG A 15 18.38 6.03 -20.51
N VAL A 16 17.79 6.95 -19.75
CA VAL A 16 17.58 8.31 -20.21
C VAL A 16 18.51 9.23 -19.43
N SER A 17 19.27 10.03 -20.16
CA SER A 17 20.03 11.14 -19.59
C SER A 17 19.13 12.36 -19.49
N ALA A 18 18.33 12.43 -18.44
CA ALA A 18 17.46 13.57 -18.16
C ALA A 18 17.65 14.01 -16.69
N PRO A 19 17.82 15.33 -16.43
CA PRO A 19 17.99 15.85 -15.08
C PRO A 19 16.76 15.54 -14.24
N ALA A 20 16.99 14.85 -13.14
CA ALA A 20 16.00 14.55 -12.11
C ALA A 20 16.55 14.96 -10.75
N LEU A 21 15.68 15.19 -9.77
CA LEU A 21 16.09 15.55 -8.42
C LEU A 21 15.72 14.43 -7.44
N ALA A 22 16.71 13.98 -6.68
CA ALA A 22 16.55 13.02 -5.59
C ALA A 22 16.63 13.75 -4.25
N ILE A 23 15.64 13.58 -3.38
CA ILE A 23 15.71 14.02 -1.99
C ILE A 23 16.04 12.80 -1.12
N ILE A 24 17.22 12.82 -0.49
CA ILE A 24 17.72 11.79 0.42
C ILE A 24 18.10 12.49 1.73
N ASP A 25 17.47 12.12 2.85
CA ASP A 25 17.70 12.72 4.17
C ASP A 25 17.63 14.27 4.18
N ASN A 26 16.64 14.83 3.48
CA ASN A 26 16.43 16.27 3.28
C ASN A 26 17.52 17.00 2.47
N TYR A 27 18.45 16.28 1.84
CA TYR A 27 19.40 16.84 0.90
C TYR A 27 18.95 16.56 -0.54
N SER A 28 18.96 17.60 -1.38
CA SER A 28 18.64 17.52 -2.79
C SER A 28 19.87 17.19 -3.60
N TYR A 29 19.81 16.12 -4.39
CA TYR A 29 20.87 15.67 -5.27
C TYR A 29 20.42 15.66 -6.73
N SER A 30 21.33 16.01 -7.64
CA SER A 30 21.09 15.94 -9.07
C SER A 30 21.31 14.52 -9.59
N ILE A 31 20.34 14.03 -10.38
CA ILE A 31 20.41 12.77 -11.10
C ILE A 31 20.61 13.08 -12.58
N GLU A 32 21.70 12.59 -13.15
CA GLU A 32 21.99 12.77 -14.57
C GLU A 32 21.42 11.64 -15.43
N ASN A 33 21.27 10.45 -14.86
CA ASN A 33 20.97 9.24 -15.62
C ASN A 33 20.09 8.30 -14.80
N TRP A 34 18.94 7.91 -15.36
CA TRP A 34 17.99 7.03 -14.70
C TRP A 34 17.28 6.09 -15.69
N SER A 35 16.70 5.03 -15.14
CA SER A 35 15.86 4.06 -15.84
C SER A 35 14.78 3.53 -14.89
N ILE A 36 13.97 2.58 -15.36
CA ILE A 36 12.96 1.89 -14.54
C ILE A 36 13.60 1.08 -13.40
N GLY A 37 14.86 0.67 -13.56
CA GLY A 37 15.58 -0.14 -12.58
C GLY A 37 16.35 0.67 -11.53
N GLY A 38 16.72 1.92 -11.81
CA GLY A 38 17.56 2.70 -10.89
C GLY A 38 18.07 4.01 -11.48
N PHE A 39 18.94 4.69 -10.74
CA PHE A 39 19.49 6.01 -11.11
C PHE A 39 20.92 6.21 -10.61
N LYS A 40 21.60 7.21 -11.21
CA LYS A 40 22.93 7.69 -10.83
C LYS A 40 22.85 9.10 -10.27
N VAL A 41 23.32 9.28 -9.04
CA VAL A 41 23.45 10.58 -8.36
C VAL A 41 24.88 11.09 -8.46
N THR A 42 25.06 12.39 -8.72
CA THR A 42 26.37 13.07 -8.66
C THR A 42 26.47 14.00 -7.45
N GLY A 43 27.68 14.18 -6.91
CA GLY A 43 27.93 15.05 -5.75
C GLY A 43 27.44 14.49 -4.41
N PHE A 44 27.36 13.17 -4.28
CA PHE A 44 26.91 12.51 -3.06
C PHE A 44 27.98 12.60 -1.96
N ASN A 45 27.63 13.20 -0.83
CA ASN A 45 28.55 13.54 0.26
C ASN A 45 28.25 12.85 1.61
N GLN A 46 27.31 11.90 1.63
CA GLN A 46 26.94 11.18 2.85
C GLN A 46 27.72 9.87 2.98
N THR A 47 27.91 9.40 4.22
CA THR A 47 28.56 8.13 4.52
C THR A 47 27.59 6.97 4.39
N VAL A 48 27.59 6.30 3.25
CA VAL A 48 26.73 5.14 2.94
C VAL A 48 27.56 3.99 2.37
N LYS A 49 27.17 2.75 2.66
CA LYS A 49 27.82 1.52 2.17
C LYS A 49 27.00 0.86 1.07
N THR A 50 27.67 0.12 0.19
CA THR A 50 27.00 -0.76 -0.78
C THR A 50 26.11 -1.77 -0.05
N GLY A 51 24.85 -1.89 -0.48
CA GLY A 51 23.81 -2.72 0.15
C GLY A 51 22.93 -1.98 1.17
N ASP A 52 23.27 -0.74 1.54
CA ASP A 52 22.39 0.05 2.41
C ASP A 52 21.09 0.40 1.68
N CYS A 53 19.98 0.34 2.41
CA CYS A 53 18.64 0.65 1.92
C CYS A 53 18.08 1.89 2.61
N PHE A 54 17.59 2.87 1.85
CA PHE A 54 16.98 4.08 2.41
C PHE A 54 15.82 4.59 1.55
N PRO A 55 14.87 5.34 2.15
CA PRO A 55 13.79 5.96 1.41
C PRO A 55 14.30 7.15 0.59
N ILE A 56 13.74 7.32 -0.60
CA ILE A 56 14.02 8.44 -1.51
C ILE A 56 12.70 9.04 -1.99
N GLN A 57 12.71 10.36 -2.22
CA GLN A 57 11.71 11.04 -3.04
C GLN A 57 12.35 11.46 -4.37
N LEU A 58 11.89 10.89 -5.46
CA LEU A 58 12.31 11.23 -6.82
C LEU A 58 11.34 12.25 -7.43
N HIS A 59 11.88 13.38 -7.87
CA HIS A 59 11.14 14.48 -8.49
C HIS A 59 11.54 14.61 -9.96
N LEU A 60 10.59 14.39 -10.86
CA LEU A 60 10.75 14.57 -12.30
C LEU A 60 9.91 15.76 -12.75
N ASN A 61 10.57 16.82 -13.20
CA ASN A 61 9.91 18.02 -13.72
C ASN A 61 9.96 17.99 -15.25
N LEU A 62 8.89 17.54 -15.88
CA LEU A 62 8.81 17.36 -17.34
C LEU A 62 8.01 18.52 -17.96
N HIS A 63 8.50 19.14 -19.04
CA HIS A 63 7.75 20.17 -19.77
C HIS A 63 7.29 19.65 -21.13
N LYS A 64 6.02 19.90 -21.46
CA LYS A 64 5.44 19.60 -22.78
C LYS A 64 5.25 20.90 -23.56
N GLY A 65 6.02 21.08 -24.63
CA GLY A 65 5.76 22.08 -25.68
C GLY A 65 5.48 23.52 -25.20
N GLY A 66 6.16 23.99 -24.15
CA GLY A 66 6.09 25.37 -23.67
C GLY A 66 4.78 25.81 -22.99
N LYS A 67 3.85 24.90 -22.65
CA LYS A 67 2.57 25.28 -22.02
C LYS A 67 2.19 24.52 -20.75
N GLU A 68 2.73 23.33 -20.51
CA GLU A 68 2.37 22.52 -19.34
C GLU A 68 3.59 21.85 -18.71
N SER A 69 3.72 21.97 -17.38
CA SER A 69 4.70 21.24 -16.57
C SER A 69 4.00 20.09 -15.85
N THR A 70 4.52 18.87 -16.03
CA THR A 70 4.10 17.69 -15.27
C THR A 70 5.18 17.38 -14.25
N ASN A 71 4.85 17.54 -12.97
CA ASN A 71 5.72 17.16 -11.87
C ASN A 71 5.31 15.75 -11.40
N ILE A 72 6.19 14.78 -11.57
CA ILE A 72 6.00 13.42 -11.08
C ILE A 72 6.85 13.26 -9.81
N GLN A 73 6.20 12.91 -8.71
CA GLN A 73 6.86 12.61 -7.44
C GLN A 73 6.66 11.13 -7.10
N ILE A 74 7.77 10.39 -6.91
CA ILE A 74 7.76 8.98 -6.55
C ILE A 74 8.48 8.81 -5.22
N SER A 75 7.83 8.18 -4.25
CA SER A 75 8.43 7.88 -2.93
C SER A 75 8.64 6.38 -2.81
N THR A 76 9.89 5.92 -2.76
CA THR A 76 10.19 4.48 -2.74
C THR A 76 11.48 4.18 -1.96
N LEU A 77 11.76 2.89 -1.75
CA LEU A 77 13.01 2.41 -1.13
C LEU A 77 14.02 2.06 -2.22
N VAL A 78 15.27 2.45 -2.01
CA VAL A 78 16.38 2.14 -2.90
C VAL A 78 17.49 1.40 -2.19
N GLU A 79 18.20 0.54 -2.91
CA GLU A 79 19.41 -0.15 -2.49
C GLU A 79 20.62 0.41 -3.22
N VAL A 80 21.71 0.69 -2.50
CA VAL A 80 22.98 1.15 -3.11
C VAL A 80 23.71 -0.01 -3.76
N ILE A 81 23.83 0.01 -5.09
CA ILE A 81 24.56 -1.02 -5.85
C ILE A 81 26.06 -0.70 -5.94
N TRP A 82 26.41 0.58 -6.10
CA TRP A 82 27.80 1.00 -6.23
C TRP A 82 28.03 2.45 -5.78
N LEU A 83 29.25 2.71 -5.31
CA LEU A 83 29.70 4.01 -4.83
C LEU A 83 31.10 4.31 -5.40
N SER A 84 31.29 5.48 -6.02
CA SER A 84 32.61 5.97 -6.44
C SER A 84 33.11 7.03 -5.46
N ALA A 85 34.08 6.64 -4.64
CA ALA A 85 34.72 7.54 -3.66
C ALA A 85 35.53 8.68 -4.32
N ARG A 86 35.91 8.53 -5.60
CA ARG A 86 36.74 9.52 -6.30
C ARG A 86 35.92 10.67 -6.90
N GLU A 87 34.69 10.37 -7.33
CA GLU A 87 33.82 11.31 -8.07
C GLU A 87 32.56 11.70 -7.28
N GLY A 88 32.32 11.08 -6.12
CA GLY A 88 31.10 11.30 -5.35
C GLY A 88 29.86 10.83 -6.10
N GLU A 89 29.99 9.77 -6.90
CA GLU A 89 28.86 9.19 -7.63
C GLU A 89 28.26 8.00 -6.86
N LEU A 90 26.93 7.93 -6.83
CA LEU A 90 26.18 6.85 -6.20
C LEU A 90 25.21 6.25 -7.22
N GLY A 91 25.22 4.93 -7.35
CA GLY A 91 24.22 4.20 -8.14
C GLY A 91 23.30 3.38 -7.26
N ALA A 92 22.00 3.60 -7.42
CA ALA A 92 20.97 2.94 -6.62
C ALA A 92 19.92 2.25 -7.49
N GLN A 93 19.35 1.15 -6.99
CA GLN A 93 18.23 0.42 -7.61
C GLN A 93 16.96 0.53 -6.78
N PHE A 94 15.82 0.66 -7.46
CA PHE A 94 14.53 0.67 -6.80
C PHE A 94 14.12 -0.73 -6.36
N LEU A 95 13.72 -0.89 -5.09
CA LEU A 95 13.29 -2.18 -4.54
C LEU A 95 11.80 -2.45 -4.75
N ASN A 96 10.94 -1.44 -4.53
CA ASN A 96 9.49 -1.62 -4.43
C ASN A 96 8.70 -0.60 -5.25
N LEU A 97 8.92 -0.57 -6.57
CA LEU A 97 8.03 0.19 -7.47
C LEU A 97 6.73 -0.58 -7.70
N THR A 98 5.60 0.10 -7.45
CA THR A 98 4.27 -0.38 -7.81
C THR A 98 4.13 -0.49 -9.34
N LYS A 99 3.15 -1.27 -9.82
CA LYS A 99 2.87 -1.39 -11.26
C LYS A 99 2.61 0.00 -11.89
N LEU A 100 1.85 0.85 -11.20
CA LEU A 100 1.53 2.20 -11.66
C LEU A 100 2.78 3.09 -11.76
N GLU A 101 3.70 3.04 -10.80
CA GLU A 101 4.94 3.82 -10.85
C GLU A 101 5.88 3.34 -11.96
N LYS A 102 5.95 2.03 -12.22
CA LYS A 102 6.69 1.47 -13.35
C LYS A 102 6.11 1.95 -14.68
N ASP A 103 4.79 1.92 -14.82
CA ASP A 103 4.08 2.38 -16.02
C ASP A 103 4.29 3.89 -16.24
N LEU A 104 4.29 4.70 -15.17
CA LEU A 104 4.60 6.14 -15.24
C LEU A 104 6.04 6.42 -15.67
N LEU A 105 7.02 5.73 -15.08
CA LEU A 105 8.44 5.87 -15.46
C LEU A 105 8.68 5.43 -16.91
N GLN A 106 8.10 4.31 -17.34
CA GLN A 106 8.17 3.86 -18.73
C GLN A 106 7.53 4.89 -19.68
N SER A 107 6.35 5.43 -19.34
CA SER A 107 5.69 6.46 -20.15
C SER A 107 6.52 7.74 -20.26
N ALA A 108 7.21 8.14 -19.18
CA ALA A 108 8.12 9.28 -19.19
C ALA A 108 9.33 9.03 -20.10
N ILE A 109 9.96 7.86 -19.99
CA ILE A 109 11.09 7.45 -20.85
C ILE A 109 10.68 7.47 -22.32
N ASP A 110 9.56 6.84 -22.66
CA ASP A 110 9.07 6.76 -24.04
C ASP A 110 8.78 8.14 -24.64
N LYS A 111 8.27 9.08 -23.83
CA LYS A 111 7.97 10.45 -24.28
C LYS A 111 9.22 11.31 -24.45
N ILE A 112 10.25 11.09 -23.63
CA ILE A 112 11.55 11.75 -23.77
C ILE A 112 12.27 11.23 -25.02
N ASP A 113 12.28 9.91 -25.23
CA ASP A 113 12.89 9.29 -26.42
C ASP A 113 12.19 9.73 -27.72
N LYS A 114 10.87 9.96 -27.68
CA LYS A 114 10.10 10.50 -28.80
C LYS A 114 10.24 12.01 -29.00
N GLY A 115 10.95 12.71 -28.12
CA GLY A 115 11.14 14.17 -28.19
C GLY A 115 9.88 14.99 -27.90
N GLU A 116 8.83 14.40 -27.31
CA GLU A 116 7.59 15.10 -26.97
C GLU A 116 7.73 15.98 -25.72
N LEU A 117 8.74 15.70 -24.90
CA LEU A 117 9.06 16.44 -23.67
C LEU A 117 10.44 17.08 -23.80
N THR A 118 10.53 18.37 -23.47
CA THR A 118 11.80 19.11 -23.39
C THR A 118 12.06 19.53 -21.94
N LEU A 119 13.33 19.60 -21.56
CA LEU A 119 13.76 19.84 -20.17
C LEU A 119 13.95 21.34 -19.93
N VAL A 120 13.65 21.79 -18.69
CA VAL A 120 13.95 23.15 -18.23
C VAL A 120 15.20 23.10 -17.37
N ASP A 121 16.25 23.77 -17.83
CA ASP A 121 17.52 23.90 -17.12
C ASP A 121 17.38 24.92 -15.98
N GLN A 122 17.52 24.49 -14.72
CA GLN A 122 17.48 25.37 -13.54
C GLN A 122 18.89 25.77 -13.09
N GLY A 123 19.69 26.29 -14.02
CA GLY A 123 21.08 26.68 -13.77
C GLY A 123 21.45 28.05 -14.32
N ALA A 124 20.97 29.14 -13.71
CA ALA A 124 21.62 30.46 -13.82
C ALA A 124 21.00 31.48 -12.85
N GLN A 125 21.59 31.66 -11.67
CA GLN A 125 21.71 32.97 -11.00
C GLN A 125 22.44 32.78 -9.66
N LEU A 126 23.71 33.18 -9.63
CA LEU A 126 24.39 33.77 -8.47
C LEU A 126 25.70 34.37 -8.99
N SER A 127 25.61 35.62 -9.42
CA SER A 127 26.75 36.47 -9.75
C SER A 127 27.46 36.91 -8.47
N GLU A 128 28.79 36.85 -8.51
CA GLU A 128 29.70 37.48 -7.53
C GLU A 128 29.47 39.00 -7.44
N PRO A 129 30.00 39.64 -6.37
CA PRO A 129 30.76 40.84 -6.64
C PRO A 129 32.14 40.90 -5.94
N ASN A 130 33.11 41.32 -6.76
CA ASN A 130 34.43 41.87 -6.48
C ASN A 130 34.51 42.88 -5.31
N PHE A 131 35.62 42.83 -4.56
CA PHE A 131 36.30 44.04 -4.06
C PHE A 131 37.83 43.83 -4.09
N GLY A 132 38.54 44.83 -4.62
CA GLY A 132 39.95 44.76 -4.99
C GLY A 132 40.98 45.10 -3.90
N SER A 133 42.23 44.85 -4.25
CA SER A 133 43.49 45.22 -3.57
C SER A 133 43.97 46.62 -4.03
N PRO A 134 45.14 47.18 -3.62
CA PRO A 134 46.03 46.99 -2.45
C PRO A 134 46.60 48.33 -1.87
N GLN A 135 47.30 48.34 -0.71
CA GLN A 135 48.52 49.17 -0.51
C GLN A 135 49.29 48.91 0.81
N SER A 136 50.59 49.20 0.78
CA SER A 136 51.66 48.58 1.59
C SER A 136 52.49 49.60 2.39
N ALA A 137 52.91 49.20 3.61
CA ALA A 137 54.20 49.47 4.32
C ALA A 137 54.59 50.93 4.73
N PRO A 138 55.70 51.24 5.48
CA PRO A 138 56.62 50.45 6.36
C PRO A 138 57.07 51.16 7.71
N ASN A 139 57.86 50.44 8.53
CA ASN A 139 59.00 50.85 9.39
C ASN A 139 58.89 51.97 10.47
N SER A 140 59.19 51.61 11.73
CA SER A 140 60.50 51.87 12.40
C SER A 140 60.48 51.64 13.93
N SER A 141 61.47 50.89 14.44
CA SER A 141 61.92 50.78 15.85
C SER A 141 62.52 52.12 16.34
N PRO A 142 63.04 52.35 17.58
CA PRO A 142 63.28 51.45 18.73
C PRO A 142 63.08 52.08 20.15
N ALA A 143 63.52 51.35 21.19
CA ALA A 143 64.25 51.83 22.38
C ALA A 143 63.56 52.71 23.47
N TRP A 144 63.37 52.05 24.62
CA TRP A 144 63.92 52.39 25.95
C TRP A 144 63.52 53.68 26.72
N GLN A 145 63.21 53.41 28.00
CA GLN A 145 63.60 54.14 29.22
C GLN A 145 62.66 55.15 29.91
N ARG A 146 62.17 54.65 31.06
CA ARG A 146 62.25 55.21 32.43
C ARG A 146 61.30 56.34 32.87
N LEU A 147 60.48 55.92 33.85
CA LEU A 147 60.14 56.58 35.12
C LEU A 147 59.33 57.88 35.10
N ARG A 148 58.12 57.81 35.69
CA ARG A 148 57.70 58.68 36.81
C ARG A 148 56.37 58.18 37.43
N SER A 149 56.49 57.60 38.62
CA SER A 149 55.50 56.85 39.42
C SER A 149 54.35 57.67 40.03
N LYS A 150 53.84 58.69 39.34
CA LYS A 150 52.67 59.46 39.81
C LYS A 150 51.44 59.40 38.89
N ARG A 151 51.53 58.72 37.74
CA ARG A 151 50.36 58.44 36.86
C ARG A 151 49.68 57.09 37.13
N VAL A 152 50.38 56.13 37.76
CA VAL A 152 49.86 54.77 38.01
C VAL A 152 48.65 54.76 38.95
N LEU A 153 48.62 55.63 39.96
CA LEU A 153 47.53 55.65 40.95
C LEU A 153 46.20 56.14 40.34
N TYR A 154 46.25 57.20 39.53
CA TYR A 154 45.05 57.68 38.83
C TYR A 154 44.57 56.67 37.78
N THR A 155 45.48 56.02 37.04
CA THR A 155 45.06 54.95 36.11
C THR A 155 44.39 53.79 36.83
N LEU A 156 44.82 53.40 38.04
CA LEU A 156 44.27 52.25 38.75
C LEU A 156 42.86 52.52 39.31
N ILE A 157 42.60 53.75 39.75
CA ILE A 157 41.25 54.19 40.16
C ILE A 157 40.31 54.27 38.95
N TYR A 158 40.77 54.84 37.82
CA TYR A 158 39.98 54.85 36.59
C TYR A 158 39.74 53.42 36.05
N LEU A 159 40.68 52.49 36.25
CA LEU A 159 40.52 51.08 35.84
C LEU A 159 39.56 50.33 36.76
N MET A 160 39.53 50.62 38.07
CA MET A 160 38.55 50.05 39.00
C MET A 160 37.13 50.57 38.74
N ILE A 161 36.97 51.88 38.57
CA ILE A 161 35.67 52.48 38.22
C ILE A 161 35.22 51.99 36.84
N GLY A 162 36.12 51.98 35.86
CA GLY A 162 35.86 51.44 34.52
C GLY A 162 35.55 49.93 34.53
N GLY A 163 36.18 49.17 35.44
CA GLY A 163 35.94 47.74 35.62
C GLY A 163 34.58 47.44 36.25
N VAL A 164 34.16 48.21 37.25
CA VAL A 164 32.81 48.08 37.84
C VAL A 164 31.75 48.49 36.83
N LEU A 165 31.94 49.62 36.15
CA LEU A 165 31.02 50.05 35.09
C LEU A 165 30.97 49.01 33.96
N GLY A 166 32.14 48.50 33.56
CA GLY A 166 32.31 47.44 32.57
C GLY A 166 31.62 46.14 33.00
N PHE A 167 31.69 45.75 34.27
CA PHE A 167 31.03 44.55 34.77
C PHE A 167 29.51 44.70 34.78
N PHE A 168 28.99 45.84 35.22
CA PHE A 168 27.54 46.10 35.19
C PHE A 168 27.01 46.19 33.76
N THR A 169 27.75 46.81 32.84
CA THR A 169 27.38 46.82 31.42
C THR A 169 27.46 45.42 30.82
N LEU A 170 28.50 44.64 31.10
CA LEU A 170 28.60 43.24 30.65
C LEU A 170 27.45 42.38 31.18
N ARG A 171 27.08 42.56 32.46
CA ARG A 171 25.98 41.82 33.09
C ARG A 171 24.63 42.22 32.51
N ALA A 172 24.40 43.50 32.24
CA ALA A 172 23.19 43.99 31.59
C ALA A 172 23.09 43.46 30.15
N VAL A 173 24.20 43.46 29.41
CA VAL A 173 24.31 42.88 28.06
C VAL A 173 24.07 41.37 28.10
N HIS A 174 24.66 40.65 29.06
CA HIS A 174 24.45 39.21 29.24
C HIS A 174 22.98 38.88 29.52
N ASN A 175 22.32 39.60 30.44
CA ASN A 175 20.90 39.37 30.74
C ASN A 175 19.98 39.68 29.55
N SER A 176 20.31 40.70 28.75
CA SER A 176 19.61 41.02 27.50
C SER A 176 19.84 39.98 26.40
N LEU A 177 21.03 39.36 26.38
CA LEU A 177 21.40 38.31 25.42
C LEU A 177 20.82 36.94 25.74
N VAL A 178 20.57 36.62 27.02
CA VAL A 178 20.10 35.30 27.45
C VAL A 178 18.58 35.21 27.56
N ASN A 179 17.88 36.29 27.92
CA ASN A 179 16.43 36.25 28.08
C ASN A 179 15.72 36.99 26.95
N LEU A 180 14.78 36.33 26.30
CA LEU A 180 13.87 36.96 25.35
C LEU A 180 12.57 37.33 26.09
N GLN A 181 12.34 38.63 26.26
CA GLN A 181 11.06 39.12 26.75
C GLN A 181 10.10 39.30 25.57
N ILE A 182 9.06 38.48 25.54
CA ILE A 182 8.00 38.53 24.54
C ILE A 182 6.81 39.26 25.18
N ARG A 183 6.56 40.48 24.71
CA ARG A 183 5.44 41.32 25.17
C ARG A 183 4.16 41.08 24.35
N SER A 184 4.19 40.12 23.45
CA SER A 184 3.13 39.81 22.46
C SER A 184 2.49 38.45 22.69
N ALA A 185 2.32 38.09 23.96
CA ALA A 185 1.56 36.93 24.35
C ALA A 185 0.23 37.35 24.95
N ILE A 186 -0.79 36.55 24.68
CA ILE A 186 -2.13 36.69 25.24
C ILE A 186 -2.55 35.35 25.83
N VAL A 187 -3.32 35.38 26.91
CA VAL A 187 -3.93 34.15 27.42
C VAL A 187 -4.89 33.66 26.35
N ALA A 188 -4.59 32.49 25.78
CA ALA A 188 -5.36 31.90 24.69
C ALA A 188 -6.82 31.81 25.09
N LYS A 189 -7.73 32.09 24.15
CA LYS A 189 -9.09 31.60 24.28
C LYS A 189 -8.97 30.07 24.29
N PRO A 190 -9.41 29.36 25.35
CA PRO A 190 -9.57 27.91 25.23
C PRO A 190 -10.41 27.73 23.97
N THR A 191 -9.91 26.99 23.00
CA THR A 191 -10.56 26.88 21.67
C THR A 191 -11.90 26.15 21.76
N GLY A 192 -12.29 25.72 22.97
CA GLY A 192 -13.61 25.22 23.31
C GLY A 192 -14.53 26.28 23.93
N PRO A 193 -15.85 26.07 23.84
CA PRO A 193 -16.83 26.86 24.58
C PRO A 193 -16.51 26.90 26.09
N VAL A 194 -16.81 28.03 26.75
CA VAL A 194 -16.62 28.21 28.21
C VAL A 194 -17.47 27.20 29.01
N VAL A 195 -18.51 26.65 28.36
CA VAL A 195 -19.19 25.44 28.80
C VAL A 195 -18.42 24.26 28.20
N ALA A 196 -17.83 23.41 29.05
CA ALA A 196 -17.13 22.22 28.57
C ALA A 196 -17.99 21.47 27.55
N PRO A 197 -17.49 21.21 26.33
CA PRO A 197 -18.32 20.67 25.26
C PRO A 197 -18.95 19.37 25.71
N VAL A 198 -20.26 19.33 25.60
CA VAL A 198 -21.08 18.18 25.95
C VAL A 198 -21.33 17.40 24.67
N GLU A 199 -20.92 16.13 24.63
CA GLU A 199 -21.16 15.25 23.50
C GLU A 199 -22.09 14.11 23.92
N SER A 200 -23.11 13.86 23.09
CA SER A 200 -24.02 12.72 23.26
C SER A 200 -23.37 11.45 22.71
N VAL A 201 -23.27 10.41 23.53
CA VAL A 201 -22.96 9.06 23.04
C VAL A 201 -24.26 8.43 22.55
N VAL A 202 -24.29 8.17 21.25
CA VAL A 202 -25.43 7.58 20.56
C VAL A 202 -25.21 6.11 20.25
N ALA A 203 -26.27 5.32 20.30
CA ALA A 203 -26.23 3.94 19.83
C ALA A 203 -25.98 3.89 18.31
N LYS A 204 -25.10 3.00 17.85
CA LYS A 204 -24.79 2.84 16.42
C LYS A 204 -25.79 1.91 15.75
N GLU A 205 -26.32 0.95 16.51
CA GLU A 205 -27.20 -0.10 16.04
C GLU A 205 -28.48 -0.15 16.87
N GLN A 206 -29.53 -0.73 16.31
CA GLN A 206 -30.75 -1.05 17.05
C GLN A 206 -30.46 -2.20 18.02
N GLY A 207 -31.03 -2.15 19.22
CA GLY A 207 -30.92 -3.26 20.17
C GLY A 207 -31.60 -2.94 21.50
N VAL A 208 -31.43 -3.83 22.47
CA VAL A 208 -31.83 -3.60 23.86
C VAL A 208 -30.56 -3.33 24.67
N LEU A 209 -30.58 -2.28 25.50
CA LEU A 209 -29.47 -2.01 26.42
C LEU A 209 -29.34 -3.17 27.40
N ASP A 210 -28.17 -3.81 27.45
CA ASP A 210 -27.92 -4.98 28.29
C ASP A 210 -27.41 -4.52 29.66
N GLU A 211 -26.22 -3.92 29.71
CA GLU A 211 -25.60 -3.47 30.96
C GLU A 211 -24.97 -2.08 30.82
N PHE A 212 -24.96 -1.31 31.92
CA PHE A 212 -24.19 -0.07 32.06
C PHE A 212 -22.98 -0.33 32.96
N TYR A 213 -21.80 0.11 32.52
CA TYR A 213 -20.55 -0.03 33.25
C TYR A 213 -20.16 1.23 34.03
N VAL A 214 -20.98 2.28 33.93
CA VAL A 214 -20.70 3.62 34.42
C VAL A 214 -21.99 4.29 34.90
N TYR A 215 -21.87 5.28 35.79
CA TYR A 215 -23.00 6.02 36.37
C TYR A 215 -22.81 7.54 36.24
N GLU A 216 -23.89 8.31 36.44
CA GLU A 216 -23.85 9.77 36.38
C GLU A 216 -22.85 10.35 37.40
N GLY A 217 -22.07 11.34 36.98
CA GLY A 217 -20.98 11.94 37.75
C GLY A 217 -19.65 11.18 37.71
N MET A 218 -19.61 9.95 37.20
CA MET A 218 -18.37 9.18 37.09
C MET A 218 -17.45 9.75 36.01
N SER A 219 -16.16 9.88 36.31
CA SER A 219 -15.12 10.22 35.33
C SER A 219 -14.69 8.98 34.55
N VAL A 220 -14.57 9.10 33.23
CA VAL A 220 -14.24 8.04 32.30
C VAL A 220 -13.00 8.37 31.50
N LYS A 221 -12.20 7.34 31.18
CA LYS A 221 -11.02 7.44 30.30
C LYS A 221 -11.37 7.07 28.85
N PRO A 222 -10.62 7.54 27.85
CA PRO A 222 -10.78 7.08 26.47
C PRO A 222 -10.71 5.56 26.38
N GLY A 223 -11.62 4.96 25.61
CA GLY A 223 -11.72 3.52 25.43
C GLY A 223 -12.39 2.76 26.57
N GLN A 224 -12.74 3.41 27.68
CA GLN A 224 -13.46 2.78 28.78
C GLN A 224 -14.86 2.34 28.33
N PRO A 225 -15.28 1.10 28.57
CA PRO A 225 -16.62 0.64 28.24
C PRO A 225 -17.66 1.42 29.04
N LEU A 226 -18.73 1.86 28.37
CA LEU A 226 -19.80 2.67 28.92
C LEU A 226 -21.06 1.82 29.13
N PHE A 227 -21.50 1.17 28.06
CA PHE A 227 -22.65 0.26 28.11
C PHE A 227 -22.54 -0.78 26.98
N SER A 228 -23.31 -1.85 27.09
CA SER A 228 -23.47 -2.86 26.04
C SER A 228 -24.90 -2.86 25.50
N THR A 229 -25.06 -3.12 24.21
CA THR A 229 -26.37 -3.40 23.60
C THR A 229 -26.39 -4.83 23.08
N LYS A 230 -27.52 -5.51 23.25
CA LYS A 230 -27.78 -6.84 22.72
C LYS A 230 -28.83 -6.77 21.62
N ASN A 231 -28.59 -7.48 20.52
CA ASN A 231 -29.56 -7.59 19.43
C ASN A 231 -29.81 -9.07 19.09
N ASP A 232 -30.78 -9.67 19.78
CA ASP A 232 -31.19 -11.06 19.53
C ASP A 232 -31.82 -11.23 18.13
N GLU A 233 -32.56 -10.22 17.63
CA GLU A 233 -33.12 -10.25 16.28
C GLU A 233 -32.04 -10.33 15.19
N LEU A 234 -30.91 -9.64 15.38
CA LEU A 234 -29.80 -9.69 14.44
C LEU A 234 -29.19 -11.09 14.38
N ALA A 235 -29.08 -11.77 15.53
CA ALA A 235 -28.55 -13.12 15.58
C ALA A 235 -29.46 -14.13 14.85
N GLU A 236 -30.78 -14.02 15.02
CA GLU A 236 -31.75 -14.84 14.29
C GLU A 236 -31.72 -14.56 12.79
N ARG A 237 -31.67 -13.28 12.38
CA ARG A 237 -31.54 -12.89 10.97
C ARG A 237 -30.27 -13.44 10.33
N ASP A 238 -29.16 -13.44 11.06
CA ASP A 238 -27.89 -14.00 10.57
C ASP A 238 -27.97 -15.52 10.39
N ILE A 239 -28.63 -16.24 11.31
CA ILE A 239 -28.87 -17.68 11.16
C ILE A 239 -29.77 -17.95 9.95
N ASP A 240 -30.85 -17.18 9.79
CA ASP A 240 -31.76 -17.33 8.66
C ASP A 240 -31.06 -17.05 7.33
N ALA A 241 -30.18 -16.05 7.29
CA ALA A 241 -29.35 -15.76 6.11
C ALA A 241 -28.42 -16.93 5.78
N LEU A 242 -27.71 -17.47 6.77
CA LEU A 242 -26.85 -18.65 6.61
C LEU A 242 -27.64 -19.89 6.16
N ASN A 243 -28.84 -20.11 6.70
CA ASN A 243 -29.71 -21.19 6.28
C ASN A 243 -30.11 -21.06 4.81
N ARG A 244 -30.45 -19.85 4.34
CA ARG A 244 -30.74 -19.61 2.92
C ARG A 244 -29.52 -19.86 2.04
N GLU A 245 -28.33 -19.44 2.48
CA GLU A 245 -27.07 -19.70 1.78
C GLU A 245 -26.74 -21.20 1.69
N ILE A 246 -27.02 -21.97 2.74
CA ILE A 246 -26.89 -23.43 2.72
C ILE A 246 -27.88 -24.04 1.71
N GLN A 247 -29.13 -23.58 1.69
CA GLN A 247 -30.13 -24.07 0.73
C GLN A 247 -29.71 -23.77 -0.71
N SER A 248 -29.25 -22.55 -1.02
CA SER A 248 -28.75 -22.23 -2.36
C SER A 248 -27.54 -23.08 -2.72
N SER A 249 -26.60 -23.29 -1.79
CA SER A 249 -25.41 -24.13 -2.03
C SER A 249 -25.78 -25.60 -2.27
N ARG A 250 -26.83 -26.11 -1.61
CA ARG A 250 -27.33 -27.48 -1.85
C ARG A 250 -28.01 -27.63 -3.21
N ILE A 251 -28.72 -26.60 -3.67
CA ILE A 251 -29.30 -26.57 -5.02
C ILE A 251 -28.18 -26.60 -6.06
N GLU A 252 -27.16 -25.73 -5.93
CA GLU A 252 -25.98 -25.72 -6.80
C GLU A 252 -25.28 -27.10 -6.84
N LEU A 253 -25.14 -27.77 -5.70
CA LEU A 253 -24.58 -29.12 -5.63
C LEU A 253 -25.46 -30.14 -6.39
N ALA A 254 -26.78 -30.08 -6.21
CA ALA A 254 -27.71 -30.98 -6.89
C ALA A 254 -27.65 -30.79 -8.42
N GLU A 255 -27.59 -29.55 -8.89
CA GLU A 255 -27.42 -29.21 -10.31
C GLU A 255 -26.09 -29.74 -10.86
N ALA A 256 -24.98 -29.52 -10.15
CA ALA A 256 -23.67 -30.03 -10.56
C ALA A 256 -23.63 -31.56 -10.61
N GLN A 257 -24.28 -32.24 -9.67
CA GLN A 257 -24.39 -33.71 -9.66
C GLN A 257 -25.28 -34.24 -10.79
N ALA A 258 -26.32 -33.50 -11.19
CA ALA A 258 -27.16 -33.86 -12.32
C ALA A 258 -26.37 -33.73 -13.64
N ALA A 259 -25.65 -32.63 -13.82
CA ALA A 259 -24.78 -32.39 -14.97
C ALA A 259 -23.66 -33.44 -15.08
N LEU A 260 -23.06 -33.85 -13.96
CA LEU A 260 -22.08 -34.94 -13.93
C LEU A 260 -22.69 -36.27 -14.41
N ARG A 261 -23.86 -36.63 -13.88
CA ARG A 261 -24.56 -37.86 -14.28
C ARG A 261 -24.91 -37.88 -15.77
N GLU A 262 -25.36 -36.75 -16.30
CA GLU A 262 -25.63 -36.59 -17.74
C GLU A 262 -24.36 -36.77 -18.57
N ALA A 263 -23.25 -36.13 -18.18
CA ALA A 263 -21.97 -36.26 -18.87
C ALA A 263 -21.46 -37.71 -18.85
N GLU A 264 -21.61 -38.42 -17.73
CA GLU A 264 -21.23 -39.84 -17.59
C GLU A 264 -22.08 -40.73 -18.51
N LEU A 265 -23.39 -40.50 -18.59
CA LEU A 265 -24.28 -41.22 -19.50
C LEU A 265 -23.89 -41.02 -20.97
N LEU A 266 -23.62 -39.77 -21.37
CA LEU A 266 -23.20 -39.46 -22.74
C LEU A 266 -21.86 -40.11 -23.08
N LYS A 267 -20.91 -40.13 -22.14
CA LYS A 267 -19.65 -40.84 -22.30
C LYS A 267 -19.87 -42.35 -22.47
N GLN A 268 -20.77 -42.94 -21.69
CA GLN A 268 -21.10 -44.36 -21.81
C GLN A 268 -21.70 -44.69 -23.18
N GLN A 269 -22.69 -43.92 -23.63
CA GLN A 269 -23.29 -44.09 -24.96
C GLN A 269 -22.24 -44.02 -26.08
N GLU A 270 -21.29 -43.09 -25.98
CA GLU A 270 -20.22 -42.96 -26.97
C GLU A 270 -19.25 -44.15 -26.92
N SER A 271 -18.96 -44.70 -25.73
CA SER A 271 -18.15 -45.92 -25.60
C SER A 271 -18.83 -47.15 -26.20
N GLU A 272 -20.15 -47.28 -26.02
CA GLU A 272 -20.93 -48.39 -26.59
C GLU A 272 -20.99 -48.32 -28.12
N LYS A 273 -21.12 -47.11 -28.68
CA LYS A 273 -21.00 -46.89 -30.13
C LYS A 273 -19.63 -47.28 -30.65
N LEU A 274 -18.57 -46.88 -29.96
CA LEU A 274 -17.20 -47.21 -30.37
C LEU A 274 -16.97 -48.73 -30.35
N GLU A 275 -17.45 -49.44 -29.33
CA GLU A 275 -17.36 -50.90 -29.30
C GLU A 275 -18.13 -51.56 -30.44
N SER A 276 -19.36 -51.09 -30.71
CA SER A 276 -20.15 -51.57 -31.85
C SER A 276 -19.42 -51.34 -33.17
N TYR A 277 -18.78 -50.18 -33.33
CA TYR A 277 -18.00 -49.84 -34.52
C TYR A 277 -16.76 -50.71 -34.68
N LYS A 278 -16.05 -51.03 -33.58
CA LYS A 278 -14.92 -51.98 -33.61
C LYS A 278 -15.35 -53.35 -34.11
N THR A 279 -16.50 -53.86 -33.64
CA THR A 279 -17.04 -55.14 -34.09
C THR A 279 -17.37 -55.11 -35.58
N ILE A 280 -18.05 -54.06 -36.05
CA ILE A 280 -18.39 -53.89 -37.47
C ILE A 280 -17.12 -53.80 -38.33
N SER A 281 -16.16 -52.96 -37.94
CA SER A 281 -14.90 -52.78 -38.68
C SER A 281 -14.11 -54.08 -38.78
N GLN A 282 -14.10 -54.90 -37.72
CA GLN A 282 -13.44 -56.19 -37.74
C GLN A 282 -14.13 -57.16 -38.71
N ALA A 283 -15.46 -57.22 -38.69
CA ALA A 283 -16.21 -58.04 -39.63
C ALA A 283 -16.01 -57.59 -41.10
N GLU A 284 -15.91 -56.29 -41.36
CA GLU A 284 -15.57 -55.74 -42.68
C GLU A 284 -14.16 -56.15 -43.13
N LEU A 285 -13.17 -56.11 -42.23
CA LEU A 285 -11.81 -56.58 -42.51
C LEU A 285 -11.78 -58.06 -42.86
N ASP A 286 -12.47 -58.89 -42.08
CA ASP A 286 -12.57 -60.33 -42.31
C ASP A 286 -13.24 -60.62 -43.67
N SER A 287 -14.31 -59.89 -44.00
CA SER A 287 -14.99 -59.98 -45.30
C SER A 287 -14.09 -59.59 -46.47
N ALA A 288 -13.40 -58.45 -46.37
CA ALA A 288 -12.49 -57.98 -47.41
C ALA A 288 -11.29 -58.92 -47.60
N GLN A 289 -10.81 -59.55 -46.52
CA GLN A 289 -9.76 -60.57 -46.60
C GLN A 289 -10.24 -61.81 -47.36
N ALA A 290 -11.48 -62.25 -47.13
CA ALA A 290 -12.09 -63.36 -47.85
C ALA A 290 -12.23 -63.05 -49.35
N GLU A 291 -12.63 -61.83 -49.69
CA GLU A 291 -12.73 -61.36 -51.07
C GLU A 291 -11.39 -61.32 -51.79
N VAL A 292 -10.34 -60.77 -51.16
CA VAL A 292 -8.97 -60.83 -51.69
C VAL A 292 -8.54 -62.27 -51.95
N THR A 293 -8.86 -63.19 -51.04
CA THR A 293 -8.52 -64.61 -51.20
C THR A 293 -9.24 -65.23 -52.39
N ALA A 294 -10.53 -64.93 -52.56
CA ALA A 294 -11.33 -65.42 -53.69
C ALA A 294 -10.83 -64.87 -55.04
N GLU A 295 -10.61 -63.55 -55.14
CA GLU A 295 -10.12 -62.91 -56.37
C GLU A 295 -8.68 -63.29 -56.70
N THR A 296 -7.84 -63.61 -55.69
CA THR A 296 -6.50 -64.15 -55.92
C THR A 296 -6.56 -65.52 -56.60
N ALA A 297 -7.49 -66.38 -56.16
CA ALA A 297 -7.70 -67.68 -56.78
C ALA A 297 -8.19 -67.54 -58.22
N GLN A 298 -9.15 -66.63 -58.48
CA GLN A 298 -9.65 -66.37 -59.83
C GLN A 298 -8.57 -65.81 -60.76
N TYR A 299 -7.77 -64.85 -60.29
CA TYR A 299 -6.61 -64.33 -61.00
C TYR A 299 -5.65 -65.45 -61.42
N GLN A 300 -5.34 -66.38 -60.51
CA GLN A 300 -4.44 -67.49 -60.81
C GLN A 300 -5.02 -68.43 -61.88
N ILE A 301 -6.32 -68.75 -61.81
CA ILE A 301 -7.01 -69.57 -62.82
C ILE A 301 -6.92 -68.91 -64.20
N GLU A 302 -7.22 -67.63 -64.30
CA GLU A 302 -7.19 -66.92 -65.59
C GLU A 302 -5.77 -66.70 -66.11
N LYS A 303 -4.78 -66.55 -65.21
CA LYS A 303 -3.37 -66.50 -65.57
C LYS A 303 -2.91 -67.81 -66.22
N ASP A 304 -3.19 -68.94 -65.56
CA ASP A 304 -2.82 -70.27 -66.07
C ASP A 304 -3.52 -70.57 -67.41
N ASN A 305 -4.76 -70.09 -67.58
CA ASN A 305 -5.47 -70.16 -68.85
C ASN A 305 -4.78 -69.34 -69.94
N LEU A 306 -4.44 -68.07 -69.66
CA LEU A 306 -3.74 -67.21 -70.62
C LEU A 306 -2.41 -67.82 -71.06
N GLU A 307 -1.62 -68.34 -70.13
CA GLU A 307 -0.34 -69.02 -70.42
C GLU A 307 -0.54 -70.22 -71.35
N ARG A 308 -1.56 -71.05 -71.06
CA ARG A 308 -1.93 -72.19 -71.92
C ARG A 308 -2.34 -71.76 -73.33
N PHE A 309 -3.17 -70.72 -73.45
CA PHE A 309 -3.57 -70.19 -74.76
C PHE A 309 -2.38 -69.57 -75.52
N ALA A 310 -1.40 -69.00 -74.83
CA ALA A 310 -0.18 -68.49 -75.44
C ALA A 310 0.65 -69.61 -76.08
N THR A 311 0.83 -70.73 -75.35
CA THR A 311 1.52 -71.91 -75.88
C THR A 311 0.79 -72.48 -77.08
N LEU A 312 -0.53 -72.69 -76.96
CA LEU A 312 -1.36 -73.24 -78.05
C LEU A 312 -1.39 -72.35 -79.30
N LEU A 313 -1.33 -71.02 -79.13
CA LEU A 313 -1.25 -70.08 -80.25
C LEU A 313 0.09 -70.22 -80.99
N GLY A 314 1.20 -70.37 -80.25
CA GLY A 314 2.53 -70.62 -80.82
C GLY A 314 2.61 -71.93 -81.62
N GLU A 315 1.83 -72.93 -81.22
CA GLU A 315 1.67 -74.21 -81.91
C GLU A 315 0.67 -74.16 -83.09
N GLY A 316 -0.08 -73.07 -83.25
CA GLY A 316 -1.13 -72.94 -84.27
C GLY A 316 -2.43 -73.68 -83.96
N ALA A 317 -2.62 -74.13 -82.72
CA ALA A 317 -3.80 -74.91 -82.29
C ALA A 317 -5.03 -74.05 -81.93
N VAL A 318 -4.86 -72.73 -81.74
CA VAL A 318 -5.94 -71.77 -81.45
C VAL A 318 -5.80 -70.50 -82.28
N SER A 319 -6.89 -69.75 -82.44
CA SER A 319 -6.89 -68.47 -83.16
C SER A 319 -6.40 -67.30 -82.30
N GLN A 320 -5.91 -66.24 -82.94
CA GLN A 320 -5.54 -64.99 -82.26
C GLN A 320 -6.69 -64.42 -81.42
N GLN A 321 -7.92 -64.49 -81.93
CA GLN A 321 -9.11 -64.01 -81.23
C GLN A 321 -9.35 -64.75 -79.89
N ALA A 322 -9.10 -66.07 -79.85
CA ALA A 322 -9.26 -66.85 -78.63
C ALA A 322 -8.21 -66.45 -77.58
N PHE A 323 -6.97 -66.21 -78.02
CA PHE A 323 -5.91 -65.70 -77.16
C PHE A 323 -6.24 -64.29 -76.63
N ASP A 324 -6.69 -63.38 -77.49
CA ASP A 324 -7.06 -62.03 -77.09
C ASP A 324 -8.23 -62.02 -76.09
N ALA A 325 -9.19 -62.93 -76.23
CA ALA A 325 -10.27 -63.11 -75.26
C ALA A 325 -9.77 -63.60 -73.89
N ALA A 326 -8.83 -64.57 -73.86
CA ALA A 326 -8.19 -65.01 -72.62
C ALA A 326 -7.39 -63.86 -71.96
N LYS A 327 -6.70 -63.05 -72.77
CA LYS A 327 -5.96 -61.87 -72.31
C LYS A 327 -6.88 -60.84 -71.66
N SER A 328 -8.05 -60.58 -72.24
CA SER A 328 -9.06 -59.69 -71.66
C SER A 328 -9.54 -60.20 -70.31
N LYS A 329 -9.89 -61.50 -70.20
CA LYS A 329 -10.35 -62.09 -68.94
C LYS A 329 -9.30 -62.01 -67.83
N PHE A 330 -8.03 -62.25 -68.17
CA PHE A 330 -6.93 -62.09 -67.24
C PHE A 330 -6.80 -60.65 -66.75
N ALA A 331 -6.87 -59.66 -67.65
CA ALA A 331 -6.83 -58.24 -67.29
C ALA A 331 -8.01 -57.85 -66.37
N ASP A 332 -9.21 -58.38 -66.63
CA ASP A 332 -10.39 -58.15 -65.78
C ASP A 332 -10.20 -58.75 -64.37
N ALA A 333 -9.66 -59.98 -64.28
CA ALA A 333 -9.36 -60.62 -63.00
C ALA A 333 -8.26 -59.88 -62.22
N GLU A 334 -7.23 -59.37 -62.90
CA GLU A 334 -6.18 -58.54 -62.29
C GLU A 334 -6.76 -57.24 -61.72
N ALA A 335 -7.67 -56.58 -62.46
CA ALA A 335 -8.33 -55.36 -62.02
C ALA A 335 -9.18 -55.60 -60.75
N LYS A 336 -9.96 -56.68 -60.72
CA LYS A 336 -10.77 -57.08 -59.56
C LYS A 336 -9.92 -57.40 -58.34
N LEU A 337 -8.83 -58.16 -58.52
CA LEU A 337 -7.90 -58.45 -57.43
C LEU A 337 -7.33 -57.14 -56.85
N ARG A 338 -6.93 -56.20 -57.71
CA ARG A 338 -6.42 -54.90 -57.26
C ARG A 338 -7.48 -54.09 -56.51
N GLU A 339 -8.73 -54.14 -56.94
CA GLU A 339 -9.86 -53.52 -56.25
C GLU A 339 -10.09 -54.13 -54.86
N ALA A 340 -10.18 -55.46 -54.77
CA ALA A 340 -10.33 -56.18 -53.50
C ALA A 340 -9.16 -55.88 -52.53
N GLN A 341 -7.92 -55.82 -53.03
CA GLN A 341 -6.75 -55.44 -52.23
C GLN A 341 -6.85 -54.01 -51.68
N SER A 342 -7.35 -53.07 -52.49
CA SER A 342 -7.62 -51.69 -52.03
C SER A 342 -8.69 -51.67 -50.95
N GLN A 343 -9.79 -52.42 -51.10
CA GLN A 343 -10.84 -52.50 -50.09
C GLN A 343 -10.34 -53.11 -48.77
N TYR A 344 -9.54 -54.18 -48.84
CA TYR A 344 -8.89 -54.77 -47.66
C TYR A 344 -7.99 -53.76 -46.93
N LYS A 345 -7.22 -52.96 -47.67
CA LYS A 345 -6.40 -51.90 -47.08
C LYS A 345 -7.24 -50.82 -46.39
N VAL A 346 -8.38 -50.44 -46.96
CA VAL A 346 -9.32 -49.50 -46.35
C VAL A 346 -9.90 -50.07 -45.06
N ALA A 347 -10.36 -51.34 -45.08
CA ALA A 347 -10.87 -52.02 -43.89
C ALA A 347 -9.80 -52.13 -42.79
N GLN A 348 -8.55 -52.39 -43.15
CA GLN A 348 -7.43 -52.43 -42.20
C GLN A 348 -7.20 -51.06 -41.53
N ILE A 349 -7.28 -49.98 -42.30
CA ILE A 349 -7.18 -48.61 -41.77
C ILE A 349 -8.38 -48.29 -40.88
N SER A 350 -9.58 -48.76 -41.23
CA SER A 350 -10.79 -48.61 -40.42
C SER A 350 -10.63 -49.25 -39.03
N VAL A 351 -10.20 -50.52 -38.97
CA VAL A 351 -9.90 -51.22 -37.70
C VAL A 351 -8.83 -50.50 -36.90
N ALA A 352 -7.72 -50.10 -37.53
CA ALA A 352 -6.65 -49.38 -36.85
C ALA A 352 -7.10 -48.02 -36.29
N SER A 353 -8.06 -47.36 -36.95
CA SER A 353 -8.67 -46.12 -36.48
C SER A 353 -9.62 -46.37 -35.31
N ALA A 354 -10.48 -47.39 -35.42
CA ALA A 354 -11.41 -47.81 -34.36
C ALA A 354 -10.68 -48.17 -33.06
N GLN A 355 -9.54 -48.87 -33.16
CA GLN A 355 -8.68 -49.20 -32.02
C GLN A 355 -8.09 -47.97 -31.34
N LYS A 356 -7.82 -46.90 -32.09
CA LYS A 356 -7.35 -45.61 -31.55
C LYS A 356 -8.47 -44.76 -30.95
N GLY A 357 -9.71 -45.25 -30.96
CA GLY A 357 -10.88 -44.53 -30.45
C GLY A 357 -11.48 -43.53 -31.44
N ASN A 358 -11.12 -43.66 -32.72
CA ASN A 358 -11.68 -42.85 -33.79
C ASN A 358 -12.55 -43.74 -34.68
N PHE A 359 -13.75 -43.31 -35.04
CA PHE A 359 -14.56 -44.03 -36.01
C PHE A 359 -14.89 -43.12 -37.20
N TYR A 360 -15.07 -43.72 -38.37
CA TYR A 360 -15.40 -43.02 -39.61
C TYR A 360 -16.91 -43.15 -39.86
N ASP A 361 -17.61 -42.01 -39.95
CA ASP A 361 -19.08 -41.99 -40.17
C ASP A 361 -19.47 -41.90 -41.66
N GLY A 362 -18.49 -41.93 -42.56
CA GLY A 362 -18.68 -41.75 -44.00
C GLY A 362 -18.22 -40.39 -44.52
N ASP A 363 -18.14 -39.36 -43.68
CA ASP A 363 -17.68 -38.02 -44.07
C ASP A 363 -16.47 -37.57 -43.25
N SER A 364 -16.40 -37.93 -41.97
CA SER A 364 -15.29 -37.52 -41.11
C SER A 364 -14.87 -38.56 -40.08
N LEU A 365 -13.63 -38.41 -39.61
CA LEU A 365 -13.09 -39.19 -38.49
C LEU A 365 -13.57 -38.53 -37.19
N VAL A 366 -14.55 -39.13 -36.53
CA VAL A 366 -15.15 -38.60 -35.30
C VAL A 366 -14.55 -39.33 -34.10
N SER A 367 -14.06 -38.57 -33.12
CA SER A 367 -13.72 -39.08 -31.80
C SER A 367 -14.18 -38.10 -30.75
N ASP A 368 -15.38 -38.35 -30.24
CA ASP A 368 -15.93 -37.54 -29.16
C ASP A 368 -15.50 -38.07 -27.79
N LEU A 369 -15.00 -39.31 -27.68
CA LEU A 369 -14.71 -39.95 -26.40
C LEU A 369 -13.73 -39.16 -25.51
N PRO A 370 -12.58 -38.64 -26.03
CA PRO A 370 -11.68 -37.81 -25.22
C PRO A 370 -12.32 -36.49 -24.80
N ARG A 371 -13.19 -35.93 -25.63
CA ARG A 371 -13.93 -34.70 -25.30
C ARG A 371 -14.98 -34.98 -24.22
N ARG A 372 -15.70 -36.09 -24.31
CA ARG A 372 -16.68 -36.53 -23.29
C ARG A 372 -15.99 -36.88 -21.97
N SER A 373 -14.82 -37.51 -21.99
CA SER A 373 -14.07 -37.80 -20.77
C SER A 373 -13.56 -36.53 -20.09
N ALA A 374 -13.07 -35.55 -20.86
CA ALA A 374 -12.70 -34.24 -20.34
C ALA A 374 -13.88 -33.49 -19.74
N GLU A 375 -15.06 -33.55 -20.37
CA GLU A 375 -16.28 -32.93 -19.82
C GLU A 375 -16.72 -33.61 -18.52
N VAL A 376 -16.70 -34.94 -18.44
CA VAL A 376 -16.98 -35.67 -17.18
C VAL A 376 -16.05 -35.21 -16.06
N GLU A 377 -14.75 -35.10 -16.34
CA GLU A 377 -13.78 -34.68 -15.32
C GLU A 377 -14.02 -33.24 -14.87
N LYS A 378 -14.32 -32.33 -15.81
CA LYS A 378 -14.72 -30.96 -15.51
C LYS A 378 -15.98 -30.90 -14.63
N GLN A 379 -17.03 -31.65 -14.98
CA GLN A 379 -18.27 -31.69 -14.19
C GLN A 379 -18.04 -32.28 -12.80
N ARG A 380 -17.15 -33.28 -12.68
CA ARG A 380 -16.76 -33.86 -11.40
C ARG A 380 -16.08 -32.85 -10.50
N GLN A 381 -15.17 -32.03 -11.04
CA GLN A 381 -14.53 -30.94 -10.30
C GLN A 381 -15.55 -29.91 -9.82
N LEU A 382 -16.50 -29.51 -10.67
CA LEU A 382 -17.57 -28.57 -10.29
C LEU A 382 -18.44 -29.14 -9.16
N ALA A 383 -18.80 -30.42 -9.22
CA ALA A 383 -19.55 -31.08 -8.15
C ALA A 383 -18.77 -31.14 -6.82
N GLN A 384 -17.44 -31.36 -6.87
CA GLN A 384 -16.58 -31.32 -5.68
C GLN A 384 -16.50 -29.91 -5.06
N ILE A 385 -16.37 -28.87 -5.89
CA ILE A 385 -16.35 -27.48 -5.44
C ILE A 385 -17.68 -27.12 -4.76
N ALA A 386 -18.81 -27.48 -5.39
CA ALA A 386 -20.13 -27.24 -4.80
C ALA A 386 -20.30 -27.96 -3.46
N LEU A 387 -19.78 -29.20 -3.33
CA LEU A 387 -19.79 -29.95 -2.08
C LEU A 387 -18.95 -29.28 -0.98
N GLN A 388 -17.78 -28.76 -1.33
CA GLN A 388 -16.94 -28.02 -0.39
C GLN A 388 -17.67 -26.77 0.15
N LYS A 389 -18.31 -26.00 -0.74
CA LYS A 389 -19.10 -24.81 -0.36
C LYS A 389 -20.24 -25.13 0.61
N VAL A 390 -20.96 -26.25 0.39
CA VAL A 390 -21.99 -26.72 1.33
C VAL A 390 -21.39 -27.03 2.70
N ASN A 391 -20.28 -27.80 2.74
CA ASN A 391 -19.62 -28.17 3.99
C ASN A 391 -19.09 -26.95 4.76
N GLU A 392 -18.53 -25.96 4.06
CA GLU A 392 -18.07 -24.71 4.66
C GLU A 392 -19.23 -23.91 5.26
N SER A 393 -20.34 -23.79 4.53
CA SER A 393 -21.55 -23.12 5.00
C SER A 393 -22.13 -23.79 6.25
N GLU A 394 -22.17 -25.13 6.27
CA GLU A 394 -22.62 -25.90 7.44
C GLU A 394 -21.68 -25.74 8.65
N ARG A 395 -20.35 -25.67 8.42
CA ARG A 395 -19.38 -25.39 9.49
C ARG A 395 -19.60 -23.99 10.07
N MET A 396 -19.83 -22.98 9.23
CA MET A 396 -20.13 -21.62 9.68
C MET A 396 -21.41 -21.56 10.52
N LEU A 397 -22.48 -22.25 10.07
CA LEU A 397 -23.70 -22.38 10.85
C LEU A 397 -23.46 -23.04 12.21
N ASN A 398 -22.72 -24.14 12.26
CA ASN A 398 -22.41 -24.84 13.51
C ASN A 398 -21.58 -23.97 14.47
N GLN A 399 -20.57 -23.25 13.96
CA GLN A 399 -19.80 -22.29 14.77
C GLN A 399 -20.70 -21.19 15.33
N ARG A 400 -21.63 -20.68 14.53
CA ARG A 400 -22.60 -19.66 14.96
C ARG A 400 -23.54 -20.18 16.04
N MET A 401 -24.06 -21.40 15.87
CA MET A 401 -24.91 -22.07 16.84
C MET A 401 -24.18 -22.34 18.17
N GLN A 402 -22.91 -22.75 18.12
CA GLN A 402 -22.09 -22.92 19.33
C GLN A 402 -21.88 -21.59 20.05
N ALA A 403 -21.60 -20.49 19.32
CA ALA A 403 -21.48 -19.16 19.91
C ALA A 403 -22.77 -18.73 20.62
N LEU A 404 -23.93 -19.06 20.04
CA LEU A 404 -25.23 -18.83 20.67
C LEU A 404 -25.45 -19.69 21.91
N GLN A 405 -25.10 -20.98 21.86
CA GLN A 405 -25.22 -21.88 23.02
C GLN A 405 -24.33 -21.42 24.18
N ILE A 406 -23.09 -21.00 23.94
CA ILE A 406 -22.20 -20.46 24.99
C ILE A 406 -22.80 -19.20 25.63
N SER A 407 -23.54 -18.40 24.85
CA SER A 407 -24.22 -17.19 25.35
C SER A 407 -25.46 -17.46 26.21
N GLN A 408 -26.05 -18.67 26.17
CA GLN A 408 -27.31 -18.98 26.88
C GLN A 408 -27.16 -19.27 28.38
N PRO A 409 -26.24 -20.12 28.87
CA PRO A 409 -26.14 -20.41 30.31
C PRO A 409 -25.66 -19.21 31.12
N GLN A 410 -24.88 -18.28 30.53
CA GLN A 410 -24.57 -16.99 31.16
C GLN A 410 -25.84 -16.16 31.46
N ARG A 411 -26.95 -16.34 30.72
CA ARG A 411 -28.25 -15.69 31.03
C ARG A 411 -28.84 -16.18 32.35
N GLN A 412 -28.67 -17.47 32.68
CA GLN A 412 -29.15 -18.03 33.95
C GLN A 412 -28.31 -17.54 35.15
N TYR A 413 -27.00 -17.33 34.95
CA TYR A 413 -26.13 -16.79 36.01
C TYR A 413 -26.34 -15.28 36.25
N LEU A 414 -26.70 -14.49 35.23
CA LEU A 414 -26.97 -13.06 35.37
C LEU A 414 -28.32 -12.73 36.05
N GLN A 415 -29.19 -13.73 36.28
CA GLN A 415 -30.40 -13.56 37.10
C GLN A 415 -30.11 -13.73 38.60
N GLN A 416 -28.88 -14.06 39.00
CA GLN A 416 -28.45 -14.05 40.38
C GLN A 416 -27.47 -12.88 40.61
N PRO A 417 -27.81 -11.87 41.44
CA PRO A 417 -26.95 -10.73 41.70
C PRO A 417 -25.78 -11.18 42.58
N SER A 418 -24.65 -11.52 41.97
CA SER A 418 -23.42 -11.81 42.70
C SER A 418 -22.51 -10.58 42.68
N PRO A 419 -22.19 -9.92 43.82
CA PRO A 419 -21.64 -8.57 43.82
C PRO A 419 -20.19 -8.39 43.36
N ASN A 420 -19.38 -9.45 43.19
CA ASN A 420 -17.91 -9.29 43.19
C ASN A 420 -17.15 -10.16 42.17
N GLN A 421 -17.48 -10.13 40.87
CA GLN A 421 -16.59 -10.70 39.84
C GLN A 421 -16.46 -9.81 38.59
N PRO A 422 -15.22 -9.54 38.12
CA PRO A 422 -15.01 -8.80 36.88
C PRO A 422 -15.30 -9.68 35.65
N LEU A 423 -16.51 -9.54 35.10
CA LEU A 423 -16.95 -10.17 33.87
C LEU A 423 -16.40 -9.43 32.64
N PHE A 424 -15.26 -9.87 32.12
CA PHE A 424 -14.83 -9.56 30.76
C PHE A 424 -14.89 -10.84 29.90
N SER A 425 -16.09 -11.37 29.69
CA SER A 425 -16.33 -12.37 28.65
C SER A 425 -17.17 -11.70 27.57
N GLN A 426 -16.61 -11.56 26.36
CA GLN A 426 -17.29 -10.98 25.21
C GLN A 426 -18.55 -11.80 24.91
N LYS A 427 -19.72 -11.31 25.33
CA LYS A 427 -21.01 -11.93 24.95
C LYS A 427 -21.14 -11.83 23.43
N ALA A 428 -21.28 -12.97 22.75
CA ALA A 428 -21.62 -13.00 21.33
C ALA A 428 -22.92 -12.19 21.13
N PHE A 429 -22.91 -11.26 20.15
CA PHE A 429 -24.02 -10.33 19.84
C PHE A 429 -24.23 -9.18 20.82
N SER A 430 -23.24 -8.90 21.68
CA SER A 430 -23.18 -7.64 22.42
C SER A 430 -22.22 -6.67 21.74
N VAL A 431 -22.70 -5.45 21.48
CA VAL A 431 -21.85 -4.34 21.05
C VAL A 431 -21.52 -3.50 22.28
N VAL A 432 -20.23 -3.42 22.61
CA VAL A 432 -19.75 -2.62 23.74
C VAL A 432 -19.39 -1.22 23.24
N TYR A 433 -20.10 -0.21 23.74
CA TYR A 433 -19.85 1.18 23.44
C TYR A 433 -18.80 1.72 24.40
N LYS A 434 -17.80 2.42 23.86
CA LYS A 434 -16.65 2.92 24.61
C LYS A 434 -16.58 4.45 24.57
N ALA A 435 -16.01 5.04 25.61
CA ALA A 435 -15.81 6.48 25.70
C ALA A 435 -14.81 6.98 24.63
N PRO A 436 -15.15 8.02 23.84
CA PRO A 436 -14.25 8.53 22.81
C PRO A 436 -13.13 9.44 23.36
N PHE A 437 -13.32 10.07 24.52
CA PHE A 437 -12.40 11.02 25.15
C PHE A 437 -12.52 10.97 26.68
N PRO A 438 -11.58 11.56 27.46
CA PRO A 438 -11.71 11.63 28.91
C PRO A 438 -12.74 12.69 29.31
N GLY A 439 -13.60 12.36 30.27
CA GLY A 439 -14.68 13.27 30.68
C GLY A 439 -15.52 12.72 31.82
N SER A 440 -16.51 13.49 32.25
CA SER A 440 -17.49 13.06 33.25
C SER A 440 -18.84 12.76 32.59
N ILE A 441 -19.55 11.76 33.09
CA ILE A 441 -20.89 11.45 32.61
C ILE A 441 -21.85 12.45 33.21
N LEU A 442 -22.43 13.31 32.38
CA LEU A 442 -23.35 14.35 32.82
C LEU A 442 -24.74 13.78 33.09
N LYS A 443 -25.21 12.90 32.20
CA LYS A 443 -26.55 12.33 32.27
C LYS A 443 -26.65 11.02 31.51
N VAL A 444 -27.34 10.04 32.07
CA VAL A 444 -27.72 8.79 31.41
C VAL A 444 -29.20 8.91 31.02
N THR A 445 -29.51 8.87 29.73
CA THR A 445 -30.87 9.11 29.21
C THR A 445 -31.71 7.85 29.10
N LYS A 446 -31.09 6.67 29.22
CA LYS A 446 -31.75 5.36 29.09
C LYS A 446 -31.26 4.39 30.16
N LEU A 447 -32.12 3.45 30.56
CA LEU A 447 -31.80 2.41 31.54
C LEU A 447 -31.55 1.06 30.86
N ALA A 448 -30.87 0.16 31.56
CA ALA A 448 -30.74 -1.24 31.13
C ALA A 448 -32.12 -1.87 30.91
N GLY A 449 -32.25 -2.69 29.87
CA GLY A 449 -33.52 -3.27 29.42
C GLY A 449 -34.32 -2.40 28.44
N ASN A 450 -33.99 -1.12 28.27
CA ASN A 450 -34.69 -0.28 27.30
C ASN A 450 -34.23 -0.56 25.86
N PRO A 451 -35.16 -0.59 24.88
CA PRO A 451 -34.78 -0.60 23.48
C PRO A 451 -34.15 0.74 23.09
N VAL A 452 -33.16 0.67 22.21
CA VAL A 452 -32.42 1.81 21.65
C VAL A 452 -32.38 1.69 20.13
N ARG A 453 -32.59 2.83 19.46
CA ARG A 453 -32.52 2.96 18.01
C ARG A 453 -31.16 3.52 17.58
N PRO A 454 -30.76 3.30 16.32
CA PRO A 454 -29.58 3.96 15.76
C PRO A 454 -29.69 5.47 15.92
N ARG A 455 -28.59 6.10 16.32
CA ARG A 455 -28.46 7.55 16.60
C ARG A 455 -29.26 8.05 17.81
N GLU A 456 -29.88 7.17 18.56
CA GLU A 456 -30.54 7.56 19.81
C GLU A 456 -29.49 7.81 20.90
N THR A 457 -29.60 8.96 21.58
CA THR A 457 -28.71 9.32 22.69
C THR A 457 -28.99 8.43 23.89
N VAL A 458 -27.95 7.73 24.35
CA VAL A 458 -27.99 6.83 25.52
C VAL A 458 -27.43 7.52 26.76
N MET A 459 -26.40 8.33 26.57
CA MET A 459 -25.79 9.12 27.62
C MET A 459 -25.09 10.36 27.07
N VAL A 460 -24.79 11.28 27.96
CA VAL A 460 -24.24 12.59 27.66
C VAL A 460 -22.94 12.73 28.44
N LEU A 461 -21.81 12.92 27.73
CA LEU A 461 -20.48 13.05 28.29
C LEU A 461 -20.05 14.51 28.23
N GLN A 462 -19.55 15.02 29.34
CA GLN A 462 -18.90 16.31 29.42
C GLN A 462 -17.40 16.10 29.30
N ARG A 463 -16.79 16.70 28.27
CA ARG A 463 -15.34 16.61 28.08
C ARG A 463 -14.62 17.28 29.25
N GLU A 464 -13.58 16.64 29.76
CA GLU A 464 -12.69 17.29 30.72
C GLU A 464 -12.06 18.52 30.06
N GLN A 465 -12.15 19.69 30.72
CA GLN A 465 -11.65 20.93 30.14
C GLN A 465 -10.15 20.82 29.91
N ALA A 466 -9.72 21.12 28.67
CA ALA A 466 -8.29 21.20 28.39
C ALA A 466 -7.66 22.29 29.27
N PRO A 467 -6.44 22.06 29.80
CA PRO A 467 -5.76 23.06 30.59
C PRO A 467 -5.59 24.37 29.79
N PRO A 468 -5.69 25.54 30.44
CA PRO A 468 -5.50 26.81 29.75
C PRO A 468 -4.10 26.90 29.15
N MET A 469 -4.03 27.37 27.90
CA MET A 469 -2.77 27.57 27.17
C MET A 469 -2.52 29.08 26.97
N ILE A 470 -1.29 29.44 26.67
CA ILE A 470 -0.91 30.82 26.32
C ILE A 470 -0.53 30.85 24.85
N ASP A 471 -1.07 31.81 24.11
CA ASP A 471 -0.75 32.02 22.71
C ASP A 471 0.19 33.21 22.60
N ALA A 472 1.31 33.01 21.90
CA ALA A 472 2.33 34.02 21.69
C ALA A 472 2.60 34.18 20.20
N TYR A 473 2.65 35.43 19.75
CA TYR A 473 2.99 35.76 18.37
C TYR A 473 4.41 36.31 18.33
N LEU A 474 5.28 35.64 17.58
CA LEU A 474 6.70 35.92 17.48
C LEU A 474 7.08 36.36 16.07
N THR A 475 8.17 37.11 15.98
CA THR A 475 8.84 37.30 14.69
C THR A 475 9.56 36.01 14.28
N PRO A 476 9.77 35.75 12.97
CA PRO A 476 10.53 34.58 12.52
C PRO A 476 11.88 34.42 13.23
N LYS A 477 12.61 35.53 13.38
CA LYS A 477 13.90 35.58 14.09
C LYS A 477 13.80 35.18 15.57
N GLN A 478 12.72 35.56 16.25
CA GLN A 478 12.49 35.15 17.64
C GLN A 478 12.09 33.69 17.76
N ALA A 479 11.34 33.17 16.79
CA ALA A 479 10.94 31.76 16.79
C ALA A 479 12.12 30.82 16.56
N GLU A 480 13.12 31.23 15.78
CA GLU A 480 14.39 30.48 15.61
C GLU A 480 15.19 30.35 16.94
N GLU A 481 14.98 31.25 17.90
CA GLU A 481 15.68 31.25 19.18
C GLU A 481 15.00 30.37 20.24
N ILE A 482 13.89 29.69 19.90
CA ILE A 482 13.04 28.93 20.83
C ILE A 482 12.80 27.52 20.27
N ILE A 483 12.84 26.50 21.15
CA ILE A 483 12.50 25.11 20.81
C ILE A 483 11.24 24.68 21.57
N VAL A 484 10.43 23.81 20.95
CA VAL A 484 9.37 23.06 21.63
C VAL A 484 9.94 22.31 22.84
N GLY A 485 9.34 22.52 24.00
CA GLY A 485 9.80 21.97 25.27
C GLY A 485 10.64 22.93 26.12
N SER A 486 11.05 24.10 25.59
CA SER A 486 11.76 25.10 26.40
C SER A 486 10.90 25.60 27.56
N PRO A 487 11.46 25.69 28.79
CA PRO A 487 10.76 26.27 29.92
C PRO A 487 10.57 27.77 29.69
N ALA A 488 9.46 28.32 30.17
CA ALA A 488 9.10 29.71 30.04
C ALA A 488 8.42 30.18 31.32
N THR A 489 8.62 31.45 31.69
CA THR A 489 7.88 32.08 32.78
C THR A 489 6.85 33.02 32.19
N ALA A 490 5.58 32.84 32.56
CA ALA A 490 4.47 33.68 32.15
C ALA A 490 3.99 34.56 33.29
N LEU A 491 4.23 35.86 33.21
CA LEU A 491 3.69 36.85 34.13
C LEU A 491 2.37 37.39 33.56
N ILE A 492 1.29 37.18 34.31
CA ILE A 492 -0.05 37.68 33.93
C ILE A 492 -0.37 38.88 34.82
N PRO A 493 -0.28 40.13 34.31
CA PRO A 493 -0.41 41.34 35.13
C PRO A 493 -1.76 41.44 35.85
N ALA A 494 -2.83 40.92 35.23
CA ALA A 494 -4.18 40.92 35.79
C ALA A 494 -4.30 40.16 37.12
N VAL A 495 -3.49 39.10 37.29
CA VAL A 495 -3.48 38.25 38.49
C VAL A 495 -2.22 38.52 39.33
N ASN A 496 -1.28 39.31 38.80
CA ASN A 496 0.03 39.61 39.38
C ASN A 496 0.77 38.36 39.88
N LYS A 497 0.70 37.28 39.09
CA LYS A 497 1.29 35.97 39.43
C LYS A 497 2.08 35.44 38.23
N GLU A 498 3.22 34.82 38.54
CA GLU A 498 4.06 34.13 37.58
C GLU A 498 3.70 32.66 37.52
N TYR A 499 3.55 32.13 36.31
CA TYR A 499 3.28 30.73 36.05
C TYR A 499 4.46 30.12 35.29
N GLN A 500 4.83 28.90 35.70
CA GLN A 500 5.75 28.09 34.92
C GLN A 500 5.01 27.57 33.70
N ALA A 501 5.62 27.70 32.54
CA ALA A 501 5.07 27.31 31.26
C ALA A 501 6.13 26.57 30.44
N ARG A 502 5.67 25.88 29.41
CA ARG A 502 6.53 25.18 28.47
C ARG A 502 6.01 25.37 27.06
N VAL A 503 6.93 25.59 26.12
CA VAL A 503 6.57 25.71 24.71
C VAL A 503 6.01 24.36 24.24
N ALA A 504 4.72 24.30 23.91
CA ALA A 504 4.04 23.08 23.53
C ALA A 504 4.01 22.88 22.01
N LYS A 505 3.83 23.97 21.24
CA LYS A 505 3.79 23.94 19.79
C LYS A 505 4.35 25.24 19.20
N ILE A 506 5.12 25.13 18.11
CA ILE A 506 5.56 26.24 17.27
C ILE A 506 5.02 25.99 15.87
N ASP A 507 4.27 26.93 15.31
CA ASP A 507 3.68 26.85 13.98
C ASP A 507 4.21 28.00 13.12
N GLN A 508 5.13 27.68 12.21
CA GLN A 508 5.78 28.65 11.32
C GLN A 508 4.91 29.03 10.11
N ALA A 509 3.86 28.24 9.83
CA ALA A 509 3.01 28.37 8.66
C ALA A 509 1.59 28.84 9.04
N ALA A 510 1.41 29.47 10.21
CA ALA A 510 0.10 29.87 10.68
C ALA A 510 -0.61 30.77 9.66
N PRO A 511 -1.80 30.40 9.17
CA PRO A 511 -2.51 31.15 8.15
C PRO A 511 -2.96 32.50 8.71
N THR A 512 -2.84 33.53 7.89
CA THR A 512 -3.22 34.94 8.18
C THR A 512 -4.73 35.13 8.43
N SER A 513 -5.52 34.05 8.47
CA SER A 513 -6.99 34.05 8.51
C SER A 513 -7.60 34.32 9.89
N ASP A 514 -6.86 34.17 10.99
CA ASP A 514 -7.31 34.55 12.35
C ASP A 514 -6.86 35.98 12.76
N SER A 515 -6.37 36.77 11.79
CA SER A 515 -5.89 38.15 12.01
C SER A 515 -6.97 39.14 12.51
N ALA A 516 -8.25 38.76 12.49
CA ALA A 516 -9.36 39.59 12.96
C ALA A 516 -9.36 39.84 14.49
N ASN A 517 -8.60 39.08 15.28
CA ASN A 517 -8.53 39.24 16.75
C ASN A 517 -7.16 39.70 17.27
N ILE A 518 -6.22 40.07 16.39
CA ILE A 518 -4.93 40.63 16.85
C ILE A 518 -5.21 42.07 17.29
N PRO A 519 -5.02 42.42 18.58
CA PRO A 519 -5.21 43.79 19.04
C PRO A 519 -4.29 44.72 18.24
N SER A 520 -4.86 45.76 17.61
CA SER A 520 -4.15 46.74 16.78
C SER A 520 -3.11 47.59 17.54
N THR A 521 -2.92 47.32 18.84
CA THR A 521 -1.98 48.00 19.73
C THR A 521 -0.56 47.39 19.73
N LEU A 522 -0.32 46.29 19.01
CA LEU A 522 1.01 45.70 18.86
C LEU A 522 1.65 46.18 17.55
N GLY A 523 2.72 46.98 17.66
CA GLY A 523 3.39 47.68 16.56
C GLY A 523 3.72 46.85 15.31
N SER A 524 3.85 47.56 14.18
CA SER A 524 3.83 47.09 12.79
C SER A 524 4.97 46.17 12.31
N GLU A 525 5.66 45.44 13.20
CA GLU A 525 6.58 44.38 12.77
C GLU A 525 5.79 43.10 12.46
N MET A 526 5.98 42.53 11.27
CA MET A 526 5.31 41.30 10.82
C MET A 526 5.68 40.11 11.74
N ARG A 527 4.84 39.82 12.72
CA ARG A 527 4.92 38.65 13.60
C ARG A 527 4.08 37.52 13.00
N SER A 528 4.72 36.66 12.21
CA SER A 528 4.05 35.59 11.45
C SER A 528 4.12 34.22 12.11
N VAL A 529 4.86 34.05 13.21
CA VAL A 529 5.03 32.75 13.86
C VAL A 529 4.16 32.64 15.10
N TYR A 530 3.35 31.58 15.16
CA TYR A 530 2.46 31.29 16.28
C TYR A 530 3.12 30.28 17.22
N VAL A 531 3.15 30.59 18.50
CA VAL A 531 3.70 29.72 19.54
C VAL A 531 2.68 29.52 20.64
N GLN A 532 2.41 28.26 20.96
CA GLN A 532 1.51 27.87 22.04
C GLN A 532 2.31 27.32 23.22
N LEU A 533 2.03 27.82 24.42
CA LEU A 533 2.66 27.39 25.65
C LEU A 533 1.65 26.70 26.56
N ALA A 534 2.01 25.51 27.04
CA ALA A 534 1.27 24.81 28.08
C ALA A 534 1.74 25.31 29.45
N LEU A 535 0.81 25.55 30.36
CA LEU A 535 1.13 25.94 31.72
C LEU A 535 1.35 24.69 32.58
N ASP A 536 2.48 24.65 33.29
CA ASP A 536 2.86 23.53 34.16
C ASP A 536 2.33 23.77 35.59
N ASN A 537 1.86 22.70 36.26
CA ASN A 537 1.46 22.70 37.68
C ASN A 537 0.36 23.71 38.08
N LEU A 538 -0.69 23.82 37.27
CA LEU A 538 -1.80 24.70 37.61
C LEU A 538 -2.70 24.14 38.71
N SER A 539 -2.94 24.94 39.75
CA SER A 539 -4.00 24.64 40.73
C SER A 539 -5.39 24.79 40.07
N PRO A 540 -6.41 23.98 40.43
CA PRO A 540 -7.77 24.12 39.93
C PRO A 540 -8.40 25.52 40.14
N GLU A 541 -7.97 26.23 41.20
CA GLU A 541 -8.40 27.61 41.44
C GLU A 541 -7.74 28.58 40.46
N ASP A 542 -6.45 28.37 40.17
CA ASP A 542 -5.72 29.18 39.20
C ASP A 542 -6.25 28.93 37.80
N SER A 543 -6.63 27.69 37.43
CA SER A 543 -7.18 27.40 36.10
C SER A 543 -8.48 28.15 35.88
N SER A 544 -9.36 28.18 36.88
CA SER A 544 -10.62 28.92 36.86
C SER A 544 -10.38 30.43 36.71
N ARG A 545 -9.39 30.98 37.43
CA ARG A 545 -9.01 32.40 37.33
C ARG A 545 -8.41 32.74 35.96
N LEU A 546 -7.61 31.85 35.38
CA LEU A 546 -7.03 32.05 34.05
C LEU A 546 -8.07 31.96 32.94
N VAL A 547 -9.08 31.09 33.09
CA VAL A 547 -10.24 31.06 32.18
C VAL A 547 -11.02 32.39 32.25
N ALA A 548 -11.12 33.00 33.43
CA ALA A 548 -11.72 34.34 33.59
C ALA A 548 -10.83 35.48 33.06
N ALA A 549 -9.51 35.37 33.15
CA ALA A 549 -8.52 36.35 32.66
C ALA A 549 -8.17 36.20 31.17
N LYS A 550 -9.07 35.60 30.39
CA LYS A 550 -8.90 35.34 28.97
C LYS A 550 -8.69 36.61 28.15
N GLY A 551 -7.78 36.55 27.17
CA GLY A 551 -7.45 37.68 26.30
C GLY A 551 -6.58 38.76 26.97
N MET A 552 -6.22 38.57 28.25
CA MET A 552 -5.31 39.48 28.93
C MET A 552 -3.89 39.36 28.35
N PRO A 553 -3.14 40.47 28.29
CA PRO A 553 -1.75 40.45 27.87
C PRO A 553 -0.92 39.65 28.88
N VAL A 554 0.00 38.85 28.37
CA VAL A 554 0.95 38.06 29.13
C VAL A 554 2.35 38.51 28.76
N ILE A 555 3.20 38.67 29.77
CA ILE A 555 4.62 38.91 29.56
C ILE A 555 5.31 37.56 29.69
N LEU A 556 5.84 37.06 28.57
CA LEU A 556 6.59 35.81 28.56
C LEU A 556 8.09 36.09 28.64
N SER A 557 8.77 35.34 29.48
CA SER A 557 10.23 35.27 29.54
C SER A 557 10.66 33.86 29.15
N VAL A 558 11.30 33.74 27.99
CA VAL A 558 11.81 32.47 27.45
C VAL A 558 13.34 32.56 27.38
N PRO A 559 14.08 31.55 27.88
CA PRO A 559 15.52 31.50 27.72
C PRO A 559 15.86 31.30 26.24
N LYS A 560 16.71 32.17 25.70
CA LYS A 560 17.18 32.08 24.31
C LYS A 560 18.08 30.87 24.17
N GLN A 561 17.84 30.06 23.15
CA GLN A 561 18.78 29.03 22.77
C GLN A 561 19.89 29.66 21.92
N THR A 562 20.82 30.34 22.58
CA THR A 562 21.98 30.87 21.88
C THR A 562 22.90 29.70 21.52
N ASN A 563 22.86 29.27 20.25
CA ASN A 563 23.89 28.45 19.64
C ASN A 563 25.17 29.29 19.45
N ILE A 564 25.79 29.69 20.56
CA ILE A 564 26.99 30.55 20.58
C ILE A 564 28.13 29.88 19.79
N PHE A 565 28.18 28.56 19.80
CA PHE A 565 29.17 27.77 19.05
C PHE A 565 29.00 27.87 17.52
N ASN A 566 27.78 27.92 16.98
CA ASN A 566 27.59 28.06 15.53
C ASN A 566 27.89 29.48 15.03
N ARG A 567 27.73 30.51 15.87
CA ARG A 567 28.10 31.89 15.50
C ARG A 567 29.59 32.19 15.64
N LEU A 568 30.29 31.56 16.58
CA LEU A 568 31.75 31.65 16.67
C LEU A 568 32.44 30.88 15.53
N ALA A 569 31.87 29.76 15.06
CA ALA A 569 32.38 29.02 13.91
C ALA A 569 32.32 29.82 12.59
N PHE A 570 31.40 30.78 12.47
CA PHE A 570 31.31 31.70 11.32
C PHE A 570 32.36 32.83 11.36
N TRP A 571 32.95 33.12 12.52
CA TRP A 571 34.02 34.13 12.67
C TRP A 571 35.43 33.50 12.63
N LEU A 572 35.53 32.18 12.71
CA LEU A 572 36.78 31.39 12.65
C LEU A 572 36.98 30.67 11.30
N LYS A 573 36.01 30.79 10.38
CA LYS A 573 36.18 30.54 8.95
C LYS A 573 36.25 31.89 8.24
#